data_AF-A0A7S2PVW6-F1
#
_entry.id   AF-A0A7S2PVW6-F1
#
_cell.length_a   1.000
_cell.length_b   1.000
_cell.length_c   1.000
_cell.angle_alpha   90.00
_cell.angle_beta   90.00
_cell.angle_gamma   90.00
#
_symmetry.space_group_name_H-M   'P 1'
#
loop_
_entity.id
_entity.type
_entity.pdbx_description
1 polymer ?
#
loop_
_entity_poly.entity_id
_entity_poly.type
_entity_poly.pdbx_seq_one_letter_code
_entity_poly.pdbx_strand_id
1 'polypeptide(L)'
;GTIDKDKAVALGVKPSKKYGLLKCGISVPNDDGTGEVHPSQVLCNVFRPRKFSLLADHRRVPPPMARLCTNSDVVVHEATLSKKDGVDRIKTRGHQNAFNAGRFAQMLGCKVLALNHFGGLAFGKSLMTDILSEARDGNRGASQIMAAYDFMEIGVPR
;
A
#
# COMPACT_ATOMS: atom_id res chain seq x y z
N GLY A 1 -6.20 -12.45 12.32
CA GLY A 1 -7.12 -13.57 12.08
C GLY A 1 -8.32 -13.46 13.00
N THR A 2 -9.21 -14.45 12.96
CA THR A 2 -10.32 -14.62 13.88
C THR A 2 -9.89 -15.47 15.07
N ILE A 3 -10.39 -15.17 16.26
CA ILE A 3 -10.15 -16.02 17.44
C ILE A 3 -11.10 -17.22 17.34
N ASP A 4 -10.56 -18.43 17.46
CA ASP A 4 -11.31 -19.63 17.79
C ASP A 4 -11.70 -19.55 19.27
N LYS A 5 -12.97 -19.25 19.53
CA LYS A 5 -13.48 -19.01 20.88
C LYS A 5 -13.48 -20.28 21.70
N ASP A 6 -13.84 -21.41 21.09
CA ASP A 6 -13.96 -22.69 21.78
C ASP A 6 -12.59 -23.16 22.22
N LYS A 7 -11.59 -23.03 21.34
CA LYS A 7 -10.20 -23.35 21.66
C LYS A 7 -9.60 -22.39 22.70
N ALA A 8 -9.91 -21.10 22.62
CA ALA A 8 -9.45 -20.13 23.63
C ALA A 8 -10.03 -20.42 25.02
N VAL A 9 -11.32 -20.78 25.10
CA VAL A 9 -11.97 -21.18 26.36
C VAL A 9 -11.38 -22.49 26.88
N ALA A 10 -11.14 -23.48 26.01
CA ALA A 10 -10.50 -24.75 26.38
C ALA A 10 -9.07 -24.56 26.93
N LEU A 11 -8.36 -23.52 26.46
CA LEU A 11 -7.04 -23.13 26.95
C LEU A 11 -7.10 -22.15 28.14
N GLY A 12 -8.29 -21.94 28.72
CA GLY A 12 -8.45 -21.15 29.94
C GLY A 12 -8.50 -19.64 29.72
N VAL A 13 -8.86 -19.16 28.52
CA VAL A 13 -9.04 -17.72 28.23
C VAL A 13 -10.48 -17.43 27.84
N LYS A 14 -11.27 -16.94 28.81
CA LYS A 14 -12.64 -16.49 28.55
C LYS A 14 -12.66 -15.19 27.75
N PRO A 15 -13.76 -14.91 27.02
CA PRO A 15 -13.91 -13.66 26.26
C PRO A 15 -13.66 -12.42 27.12
N SER A 16 -12.58 -11.69 26.81
CA SER A 16 -12.14 -10.51 27.55
C SER A 16 -11.20 -9.65 26.70
N LYS A 17 -10.64 -8.58 27.29
CA LYS A 17 -9.61 -7.74 26.63
C LYS A 17 -8.40 -8.56 26.15
N LYS A 18 -8.14 -9.74 26.74
CA LYS A 18 -7.07 -10.68 26.32
C LYS A 18 -7.21 -11.12 24.86
N TYR A 19 -8.41 -11.21 24.29
CA TYR A 19 -8.60 -11.56 22.87
C TYR A 19 -8.06 -10.48 21.92
N GLY A 20 -8.10 -9.20 22.33
CA GLY A 20 -7.51 -8.11 21.55
C GLY A 20 -5.99 -8.25 21.48
N LEU A 21 -5.35 -8.54 22.62
CA LEU A 21 -3.91 -8.78 22.71
C LEU A 21 -3.48 -9.97 21.85
N LEU A 22 -4.20 -11.09 21.93
CA LEU A 22 -3.97 -12.26 21.08
C LEU A 22 -4.07 -11.91 19.60
N LYS A 23 -5.07 -11.12 19.17
CA LYS A 23 -5.19 -10.66 17.78
C LYS A 23 -4.04 -9.75 17.33
N CYS A 24 -3.39 -9.06 18.26
CA CYS A 24 -2.19 -8.24 18.00
C CYS A 24 -0.90 -9.07 18.01
N GLY A 25 -0.97 -10.39 18.19
CA GLY A 25 0.21 -11.26 18.27
C GLY A 25 0.88 -11.26 19.65
N ILE A 26 0.18 -10.79 20.69
CA ILE A 26 0.68 -10.75 22.07
C ILE A 26 0.11 -11.94 22.84
N SER A 27 0.98 -12.75 23.43
CA SER A 27 0.61 -13.86 24.33
C SER A 27 -0.04 -13.34 25.61
N VAL A 28 -0.93 -14.13 26.21
CA VAL A 28 -1.69 -13.73 27.40
C VAL A 28 -1.74 -14.87 28.42
N PRO A 29 -1.72 -14.58 29.73
CA PRO A 29 -1.90 -15.61 30.73
C PRO A 29 -3.31 -16.21 30.66
N ASN A 30 -3.46 -17.48 30.99
CA ASN A 30 -4.77 -18.08 31.25
C ASN A 30 -5.43 -17.43 32.48
N ASP A 31 -6.73 -17.63 32.65
CA ASP A 31 -7.53 -16.96 33.67
C ASP A 31 -7.26 -17.48 35.10
N ASP A 32 -6.75 -18.71 35.22
CA ASP A 32 -6.30 -19.32 36.47
C ASP A 32 -4.82 -19.02 36.79
N GLY A 33 -4.09 -18.35 35.89
CA GLY A 33 -2.71 -17.89 36.11
C GLY A 33 -1.65 -19.00 36.12
N THR A 34 -2.01 -20.22 35.73
CA THR A 34 -1.12 -21.40 35.73
C THR A 34 -0.26 -21.50 34.47
N GLY A 35 -0.55 -20.70 33.43
CA GLY A 35 0.14 -20.77 32.15
C GLY A 35 -0.18 -19.62 31.21
N GLU A 36 0.28 -19.77 29.96
CA GLU A 36 0.14 -18.76 28.91
C GLU A 36 -0.49 -19.35 27.65
N VAL A 37 -1.28 -18.55 26.95
CA VAL A 37 -1.87 -18.86 25.66
C VAL A 37 -1.25 -17.98 24.58
N HIS A 38 -0.71 -18.63 23.55
CA HIS A 38 -0.09 -17.98 22.40
C HIS A 38 -1.11 -17.70 21.29
N PRO A 39 -0.94 -16.58 20.54
CA PRO A 39 -1.79 -16.25 19.40
C PRO A 39 -1.90 -17.37 18.36
N SER A 40 -0.81 -18.09 18.09
CA SER A 40 -0.77 -19.20 17.13
C SER A 40 -1.66 -20.38 17.52
N GLN A 41 -1.99 -20.53 18.80
CA GLN A 41 -2.86 -21.60 19.27
C GLN A 41 -4.33 -21.30 18.99
N VAL A 42 -4.75 -20.04 18.96
CA VAL A 42 -6.16 -19.64 18.96
C VAL A 42 -6.57 -18.76 17.79
N LEU A 43 -5.62 -18.23 17.00
CA LEU A 43 -5.92 -17.47 15.80
C LEU A 43 -6.08 -18.38 14.58
N CYS A 44 -7.28 -18.34 13.98
CA CYS A 44 -7.58 -18.92 12.68
C CYS A 44 -7.66 -17.81 11.62
N ASN A 45 -7.68 -18.19 10.34
CA ASN A 45 -7.90 -17.27 9.21
C ASN A 45 -6.99 -16.02 9.30
N VAL A 46 -5.69 -16.22 9.45
CA VAL A 46 -4.73 -15.12 9.54
C VAL A 46 -4.59 -14.47 8.16
N PHE A 47 -5.27 -13.35 7.98
CA PHE A 47 -5.19 -12.56 6.75
C PHE A 47 -3.94 -11.69 6.74
N ARG A 48 -3.32 -11.55 5.57
CA ARG A 48 -2.33 -10.50 5.32
C ARG A 48 -2.99 -9.13 5.56
N PRO A 49 -2.36 -8.21 6.31
CA PRO A 49 -2.87 -6.85 6.41
C PRO A 49 -2.86 -6.19 5.03
N ARG A 50 -3.90 -5.39 4.76
CA ARG A 50 -3.93 -4.51 3.58
C ARG A 50 -2.95 -3.37 3.80
N LYS A 51 -2.24 -3.01 2.74
CA LYS A 51 -1.22 -1.96 2.77
C LYS A 51 -1.47 -0.97 1.66
N PHE A 52 -1.65 0.29 2.01
CA PHE A 52 -1.64 1.38 1.04
C PHE A 52 -0.46 2.32 1.33
N SER A 53 0.03 2.99 0.31
CA SER A 53 1.08 4.01 0.43
C SER A 53 0.70 5.24 -0.36
N LEU A 54 0.83 6.41 0.24
CA LEU A 54 0.59 7.69 -0.40
C LEU A 54 1.92 8.44 -0.50
N LEU A 55 2.39 8.64 -1.72
CA LEU A 55 3.49 9.53 -2.03
C LEU A 55 2.90 10.82 -2.59
N ALA A 56 2.85 11.83 -1.73
CA ALA A 56 2.57 13.21 -2.12
C ALA A 56 3.73 13.78 -2.96
N ASP A 57 3.72 15.07 -3.21
CA ASP A 57 4.70 15.77 -4.05
C ASP A 57 6.14 15.49 -3.59
N HIS A 58 6.97 15.03 -4.51
CA HIS A 58 8.35 14.70 -4.26
C HIS A 58 9.19 14.72 -5.52
N ARG A 59 10.44 15.15 -5.37
CA ARG A 59 11.46 15.02 -6.41
C ARG A 59 12.12 13.64 -6.40
N ARG A 60 12.25 13.01 -5.24
CA ARG A 60 12.93 11.73 -5.04
C ARG A 60 12.27 11.01 -3.88
N VAL A 61 12.25 9.69 -3.91
CA VAL A 61 11.85 8.87 -2.77
C VAL A 61 13.12 8.34 -2.08
N PRO A 62 13.46 8.80 -0.87
CA PRO A 62 14.58 8.26 -0.11
C PRO A 62 14.42 6.76 0.18
N PRO A 63 15.52 5.99 0.31
CA PRO A 63 15.44 4.55 0.58
C PRO A 63 14.57 4.16 1.79
N PRO A 64 14.59 4.88 2.94
CA PRO A 64 13.68 4.57 4.05
C PRO A 64 12.20 4.66 3.66
N MET A 65 11.80 5.69 2.90
CA MET A 65 10.42 5.84 2.42
C MET A 65 10.06 4.79 1.37
N ALA A 66 10.99 4.46 0.48
CA ALA A 66 10.78 3.39 -0.50
C ALA A 66 10.52 2.04 0.17
N ARG A 67 11.27 1.70 1.23
CA ARG A 67 11.02 0.47 2.02
C ARG A 67 9.63 0.44 2.65
N LEU A 68 9.09 1.58 3.07
CA LEU A 68 7.73 1.66 3.58
C LEU A 68 6.68 1.34 2.50
N CYS A 69 7.00 1.51 1.22
CA CYS A 69 6.09 1.25 0.09
C CYS A 69 6.20 -0.19 -0.47
N THR A 70 7.16 -1.00 -0.02
CA THR A 70 7.38 -2.36 -0.53
C THR A 70 6.13 -3.24 -0.36
N ASN A 71 5.73 -3.92 -1.43
CA ASN A 71 4.58 -4.83 -1.49
C ASN A 71 3.24 -4.19 -1.09
N SER A 72 3.07 -2.88 -1.31
CA SER A 72 1.79 -2.20 -1.10
C SER A 72 0.73 -2.75 -2.06
N ASP A 73 -0.48 -2.97 -1.53
CA ASP A 73 -1.64 -3.35 -2.34
C ASP A 73 -2.04 -2.19 -3.27
N VAL A 74 -1.96 -0.95 -2.77
CA VAL A 74 -2.11 0.27 -3.56
C VAL A 74 -1.00 1.25 -3.24
N VAL A 75 -0.35 1.81 -4.27
CA VAL A 75 0.50 2.98 -4.15
C VAL A 75 -0.11 4.13 -4.93
N VAL A 76 -0.33 5.25 -4.26
CA VAL A 76 -0.68 6.53 -4.88
C VAL A 76 0.61 7.31 -5.07
N HIS A 77 0.88 7.75 -6.30
CA HIS A 77 2.13 8.41 -6.67
C HIS A 77 1.84 9.61 -7.58
N GLU A 78 2.55 10.72 -7.37
CA GLU A 78 2.40 11.88 -8.25
C GLU A 78 2.91 11.61 -9.69
N ALA A 79 2.30 12.30 -10.65
CA ALA A 79 2.63 12.24 -12.07
C ALA A 79 2.53 13.64 -12.71
N THR A 80 3.10 14.64 -12.04
CA THR A 80 2.98 16.05 -12.43
C THR A 80 3.66 16.35 -13.77
N LEU A 81 4.78 15.68 -14.07
CA LEU A 81 5.61 15.89 -15.26
C LEU A 81 5.46 14.77 -16.30
N SER A 82 5.84 15.05 -17.54
CA SER A 82 6.01 14.03 -18.58
C SER A 82 7.44 13.47 -18.58
N LYS A 83 7.60 12.24 -19.07
CA LYS A 83 8.92 11.67 -19.41
C LYS A 83 9.74 12.60 -20.31
N LYS A 84 9.08 13.33 -21.22
CA LYS A 84 9.72 14.26 -22.17
C LYS A 84 10.33 15.49 -21.50
N ASP A 85 9.83 15.88 -20.32
CA ASP A 85 10.37 17.02 -19.57
C ASP A 85 11.81 16.78 -19.06
N GLY A 86 12.20 15.51 -18.94
CA GLY A 86 13.55 15.11 -18.58
C GLY A 86 13.96 15.44 -17.14
N VAL A 87 15.22 15.16 -16.82
CA VAL A 87 15.76 15.21 -15.45
C VAL A 87 15.89 16.66 -14.93
N ASP A 88 16.14 17.62 -15.80
CA ASP A 88 16.34 19.00 -15.36
C ASP A 88 15.04 19.68 -14.94
N ARG A 89 13.91 19.34 -15.57
CA ARG A 89 12.58 19.78 -15.12
C ARG A 89 12.22 19.15 -13.77
N ILE A 90 12.53 17.87 -13.56
CA ILE A 90 12.38 17.20 -12.25
C ILE A 90 13.20 17.93 -11.17
N LYS A 91 14.45 18.29 -11.48
CA LYS A 91 15.33 19.01 -10.54
C LYS A 91 14.80 20.38 -10.15
N THR A 92 14.31 21.13 -11.13
CA THR A 92 13.89 22.53 -10.97
C THR A 92 12.49 22.66 -10.37
N ARG A 93 11.54 21.83 -10.81
CA ARG A 93 10.15 21.88 -10.33
C ARG A 93 9.90 21.03 -9.08
N GLY A 94 10.78 20.08 -8.77
CA GLY A 94 10.66 19.26 -7.57
C GLY A 94 9.60 18.15 -7.65
N HIS A 95 9.14 17.81 -8.86
CA HIS A 95 8.06 16.84 -9.10
C HIS A 95 8.54 15.63 -9.91
N GLN A 96 7.69 14.61 -9.99
CA GLN A 96 7.94 13.36 -10.71
C GLN A 96 7.05 13.15 -11.94
N ASN A 97 7.42 12.17 -12.76
CA ASN A 97 6.69 11.78 -13.96
C ASN A 97 6.10 10.38 -13.86
N ALA A 98 5.14 10.09 -14.74
CA ALA A 98 4.42 8.83 -14.76
C ALA A 98 5.33 7.61 -15.00
N PHE A 99 6.34 7.75 -15.86
CA PHE A 99 7.32 6.69 -16.13
C PHE A 99 8.06 6.25 -14.86
N ASN A 100 8.55 7.21 -14.07
CA ASN A 100 9.24 6.93 -12.81
C ASN A 100 8.28 6.36 -11.75
N ALA A 101 7.03 6.81 -11.71
CA ALA A 101 6.00 6.21 -10.86
C ALA A 101 5.77 4.73 -11.22
N GLY A 102 5.70 4.41 -12.52
CA GLY A 102 5.61 3.04 -13.04
C GLY A 102 6.79 2.17 -12.61
N ARG A 103 8.01 2.69 -12.79
CA ARG A 103 9.25 2.01 -12.39
C ARG A 103 9.33 1.81 -10.87
N PHE A 104 8.87 2.78 -10.09
CA PHE A 104 8.81 2.69 -8.63
C PHE A 104 7.88 1.56 -8.18
N ALA A 105 6.66 1.50 -8.73
CA ALA A 105 5.70 0.45 -8.42
C ALA A 105 6.22 -0.95 -8.79
N GLN A 106 6.88 -1.07 -9.96
CA GLN A 106 7.52 -2.32 -10.39
C GLN A 106 8.61 -2.74 -9.42
N MET A 107 9.55 -1.85 -9.12
CA MET A 107 10.72 -2.14 -8.28
C MET A 107 10.35 -2.57 -6.86
N LEU A 108 9.24 -2.04 -6.35
CA LEU A 108 8.78 -2.31 -4.99
C LEU A 108 7.69 -3.39 -4.89
N GLY A 109 7.30 -4.02 -6.00
CA GLY A 109 6.28 -5.06 -6.00
C GLY A 109 4.88 -4.56 -5.61
N CYS A 110 4.55 -3.31 -5.96
CA CYS A 110 3.22 -2.76 -5.70
C CYS A 110 2.20 -3.37 -6.66
N LYS A 111 1.01 -3.74 -6.16
CA LYS A 111 -0.02 -4.39 -6.99
C LYS A 111 -0.78 -3.40 -7.86
N VAL A 112 -1.22 -2.28 -7.27
CA VAL A 112 -1.93 -1.20 -7.96
C VAL A 112 -1.14 0.10 -7.84
N LEU A 113 -0.94 0.78 -8.96
CA LEU A 113 -0.41 2.15 -9.04
C LEU A 113 -1.54 3.10 -9.44
N ALA A 114 -1.90 4.00 -8.54
CA ALA A 114 -2.81 5.11 -8.80
C ALA A 114 -1.98 6.39 -9.02
N LEU A 115 -1.98 6.90 -10.24
CA LEU A 115 -1.32 8.15 -10.58
C LEU A 115 -2.19 9.32 -10.12
N ASN A 116 -1.59 10.32 -9.47
CA ASN A 116 -2.29 11.50 -8.97
C ASN A 116 -1.46 12.78 -9.21
N HIS A 117 -1.98 13.94 -8.78
CA HIS A 117 -1.30 15.24 -8.81
C HIS A 117 -0.78 15.57 -10.21
N PHE A 118 -1.69 15.61 -11.17
CA PHE A 118 -1.34 15.91 -12.56
C PHE A 118 -1.03 17.40 -12.73
N GLY A 119 -0.07 17.73 -13.60
CA GLY A 119 0.25 19.12 -13.88
C GLY A 119 -0.95 19.86 -14.47
N GLY A 120 -1.07 21.17 -14.23
CA GLY A 120 -2.22 21.97 -14.67
C GLY A 120 -2.42 22.13 -16.19
N LEU A 121 -1.64 21.44 -17.03
CA LEU A 121 -1.90 21.30 -18.47
C LEU A 121 -2.45 19.91 -18.83
N ALA A 122 -2.53 19.02 -17.85
CA ALA A 122 -2.99 17.64 -17.96
C ALA A 122 -4.51 17.56 -18.05
N PHE A 123 -5.08 18.20 -19.08
CA PHE A 123 -6.50 18.19 -19.37
C PHE A 123 -6.78 17.51 -20.70
N GLY A 124 -7.78 16.63 -20.73
CA GLY A 124 -8.24 15.95 -21.94
C GLY A 124 -7.75 14.50 -22.08
N LYS A 125 -8.52 13.72 -22.87
CA LYS A 125 -8.37 12.26 -23.00
C LYS A 125 -7.03 11.83 -23.59
N SER A 126 -6.50 12.58 -24.58
CA SER A 126 -5.22 12.26 -25.22
C SER A 126 -4.07 12.30 -24.21
N LEU A 127 -4.01 13.36 -23.40
CA LEU A 127 -2.92 13.56 -22.46
C LEU A 127 -2.98 12.55 -21.30
N MET A 128 -4.18 12.19 -20.84
CA MET A 128 -4.34 11.08 -19.88
C MET A 128 -3.88 9.74 -20.46
N THR A 129 -4.13 9.51 -21.75
CA THR A 129 -3.67 8.29 -22.44
C THR A 129 -2.14 8.24 -22.49
N ASP A 130 -1.49 9.37 -22.75
CA ASP A 130 -0.03 9.48 -22.76
C ASP A 130 0.57 9.23 -21.37
N ILE A 131 0.00 9.84 -20.32
CA ILE A 131 0.44 9.64 -18.93
C ILE A 131 0.35 8.16 -18.53
N LEU A 132 -0.78 7.51 -18.84
CA LEU A 132 -0.97 6.08 -18.58
C LEU A 132 0.01 5.22 -19.39
N SER A 133 0.28 5.60 -20.64
CA SER A 133 1.26 4.90 -21.49
C SER A 133 2.67 5.01 -20.93
N GLU A 134 3.09 6.21 -20.49
CA GLU A 134 4.40 6.43 -19.85
C GLU A 134 4.55 5.58 -18.58
N ALA A 135 3.52 5.54 -17.73
CA ALA A 135 3.56 4.72 -16.51
C ALA A 135 3.63 3.21 -16.83
N ARG A 136 2.89 2.74 -17.84
CA ARG A 136 2.94 1.34 -18.29
C ARG A 136 4.33 0.97 -18.83
N ASP A 137 4.96 1.84 -19.60
CA ASP A 137 6.33 1.66 -20.10
C ASP A 137 7.34 1.50 -18.95
N GLY A 138 7.27 2.37 -17.94
CA GLY A 138 8.13 2.26 -16.75
C GLY A 138 7.84 1.04 -15.88
N ASN A 139 6.57 0.60 -15.81
CA ASN A 139 6.13 -0.49 -14.96
C ASN A 139 6.32 -1.89 -15.57
N ARG A 140 6.32 -1.99 -16.91
CA ARG A 140 6.46 -3.24 -17.66
C ARG A 140 5.43 -4.32 -17.28
N GLY A 141 4.19 -3.90 -17.00
CA GLY A 141 3.07 -4.80 -16.71
C GLY A 141 3.10 -5.47 -15.33
N ALA A 142 3.94 -5.01 -14.40
CA ALA A 142 4.04 -5.56 -13.06
C ALA A 142 2.86 -5.18 -12.13
N SER A 143 2.17 -4.08 -12.45
CA SER A 143 1.10 -3.52 -11.63
C SER A 143 -0.12 -3.17 -12.48
N GLN A 144 -1.30 -3.19 -11.88
CA GLN A 144 -2.48 -2.52 -12.44
C GLN A 144 -2.28 -1.00 -12.32
N ILE A 145 -2.51 -0.25 -13.39
CA ILE A 145 -2.28 1.20 -13.43
C ILE A 145 -3.58 1.93 -13.74
N MET A 146 -3.86 2.96 -12.94
CA MET A 146 -5.01 3.86 -13.11
C MET A 146 -4.60 5.32 -12.91
N ALA A 147 -5.31 6.23 -13.57
CA ALA A 147 -5.22 7.66 -13.32
C ALA A 147 -6.37 8.02 -12.35
N ALA A 148 -6.02 8.61 -11.21
CA ALA A 148 -7.02 9.10 -10.27
C ALA A 148 -7.78 10.29 -10.87
N TYR A 149 -8.96 10.57 -10.34
CA TYR A 149 -9.75 11.75 -10.68
C TYR A 149 -10.59 12.14 -9.48
N ASP A 150 -11.10 13.37 -9.48
CA ASP A 150 -11.90 13.88 -8.38
C ASP A 150 -13.09 12.97 -8.10
N PHE A 151 -13.33 12.69 -6.81
CA PHE A 151 -14.37 11.77 -6.33
C PHE A 151 -14.18 10.29 -6.68
N MET A 152 -13.03 9.88 -7.18
CA MET A 152 -12.72 8.46 -7.40
C MET A 152 -12.58 7.71 -6.07
N GLU A 153 -13.18 6.53 -5.99
CA GLU A 153 -12.96 5.57 -4.91
C GLU A 153 -12.12 4.38 -5.40
N ILE A 154 -11.12 3.98 -4.60
CA ILE A 154 -10.28 2.81 -4.87
C ILE A 154 -10.46 1.81 -3.73
N GLY A 155 -11.09 0.68 -4.04
CA GLY A 155 -11.21 -0.44 -3.11
C GLY A 155 -9.88 -1.17 -2.90
N VAL A 156 -9.53 -1.45 -1.65
CA VAL A 156 -8.42 -2.35 -1.30
C VAL A 156 -9.03 -3.66 -0.77
N PRO A 157 -9.32 -4.63 -1.66
CA PRO A 157 -9.87 -5.91 -1.25
C PRO A 157 -8.86 -6.70 -0.42
N ARG A 158 -9.35 -7.74 0.26
CA ARG A 158 -8.51 -8.69 1.00
C ARG A 158 -7.99 -9.77 0.09
#